data_AF-A0A8J5UXJ8-F1
#
_entry.id   AF-A0A8J5UXJ8-F1
#
_cell.length_a   1.000
_cell.length_b   1.000
_cell.length_c   1.000
_cell.angle_alpha   90.00
_cell.angle_beta   90.00
_cell.angle_gamma   90.00
#
_symmetry.space_group_name_H-M   'P 1'
#
loop_
_entity.id
_entity.type
_entity.pdbx_description
1 polymer ?
#
loop_
_entity_poly.entity_id
_entity_poly.type
_entity_poly.pdbx_seq_one_letter_code
_entity_poly.pdbx_strand_id
1 'polypeptide(L)'
;MYLENLNAPAGFVITGVAFQCSKEPSPEGGCFGLLELKIRVTLFDYFEGRLIEDSRTEWRINTHDPVTGPIEIRLDNSDLPTKSPKNRVDWAYGHYVKFQRSDLSKDAAQSMVPFFDVQDVEGELEFPLGAIGILHRGHEGYGGFLAFKINTIHVGQYFKMKFDED
;
A
#
# COMPACT_ATOMS: atom_id res chain seq x y z
N MET A 1 -3.25 -8.55 5.46
CA MET A 1 -2.80 -7.20 5.09
C MET A 1 -3.29 -6.92 3.69
N TYR A 2 -4.03 -5.83 3.51
CA TYR A 2 -4.52 -5.43 2.19
C TYR A 2 -3.36 -5.06 1.26
N LEU A 3 -3.52 -5.42 -0.01
CA LEU A 3 -2.65 -5.04 -1.10
C LEU A 3 -3.37 -3.96 -1.90
N GLU A 4 -2.90 -2.74 -1.78
CA GLU A 4 -3.64 -1.58 -2.24
C GLU A 4 -2.73 -0.44 -2.66
N ASN A 5 -3.28 0.46 -3.46
CA ASN A 5 -2.64 1.71 -3.82
C ASN A 5 -3.61 2.82 -3.44
N LEU A 6 -3.18 3.75 -2.60
CA LEU A 6 -3.95 4.92 -2.20
C LEU A 6 -3.42 6.13 -2.95
N ASN A 7 -4.33 6.83 -3.61
CA ASN A 7 -4.02 8.05 -4.35
C ASN A 7 -4.55 9.26 -3.58
N ALA A 8 -3.77 10.32 -3.53
CA ALA A 8 -4.25 11.62 -3.09
C ALA A 8 -5.32 12.12 -4.08
N PRO A 9 -6.41 12.72 -3.59
CA PRO A 9 -7.39 13.40 -4.45
C PRO A 9 -6.75 14.55 -5.23
N ALA A 10 -7.41 14.97 -6.32
CA ALA A 10 -7.02 16.18 -7.03
C ALA A 10 -6.99 17.38 -6.06
N GLY A 11 -5.92 18.18 -6.10
CA GLY A 11 -5.71 19.29 -5.17
C GLY A 11 -4.89 18.95 -3.92
N PHE A 12 -4.69 17.66 -3.62
CA PHE A 12 -4.06 17.21 -2.39
C PHE A 12 -2.75 16.46 -2.66
N VAL A 13 -1.87 16.46 -1.66
CA VAL A 13 -0.63 15.68 -1.63
C VAL A 13 -0.58 14.84 -0.37
N ILE A 14 0.18 13.74 -0.42
CA ILE A 14 0.36 12.85 0.74
C ILE A 14 1.42 13.45 1.67
N THR A 15 1.06 13.61 2.94
CA THR A 15 1.91 14.17 4.01
C THR A 15 2.16 13.20 5.16
N GLY A 16 1.59 11.99 5.09
CA GLY A 16 1.82 10.96 6.09
C GLY A 16 1.22 9.61 5.72
N VAL A 17 1.68 8.58 6.41
CA VAL A 17 1.22 7.19 6.29
C VAL A 17 1.02 6.60 7.68
N ALA A 18 0.03 5.72 7.80
CA ALA A 18 -0.22 4.95 8.99
C ALA A 18 -0.87 3.62 8.61
N PHE A 19 -0.87 2.69 9.56
CA PHE A 19 -1.67 1.48 9.45
C PHE A 19 -2.86 1.54 10.40
N GLN A 20 -3.97 0.95 9.98
CA GLN A 20 -5.13 0.73 10.84
C GLN A 20 -5.63 -0.71 10.71
N CYS A 21 -6.40 -1.16 11.68
CA CYS A 21 -7.08 -2.45 11.64
C CYS A 21 -8.47 -2.27 11.07
N SER A 22 -8.88 -3.17 10.17
CA SER A 22 -10.19 -3.09 9.53
C SER A 22 -11.37 -3.36 10.48
N LYS A 23 -11.11 -3.93 11.65
CA LYS A 23 -12.09 -4.06 12.74
C LYS A 23 -11.59 -3.33 13.97
N GLU A 24 -12.53 -2.89 14.80
CA GLU A 24 -12.17 -2.18 16.03
C GLU A 24 -11.27 -3.03 16.94
N PRO A 25 -10.33 -2.38 17.65
CA PRO A 25 -9.44 -3.07 18.58
C PRO A 25 -10.25 -3.78 19.66
N SER A 26 -9.83 -5.00 20.00
CA SER A 26 -10.35 -5.69 21.19
C SER A 26 -10.00 -4.90 22.46
N PRO A 27 -10.84 -4.95 23.52
CA PRO A 27 -10.50 -4.42 24.84
C PRO A 27 -9.19 -4.98 25.41
N GLU A 28 -8.77 -6.16 24.94
CA GLU A 28 -7.54 -6.85 25.36
C GLU A 28 -6.29 -6.40 24.56
N GLY A 29 -6.47 -5.45 23.63
CA GLY A 29 -5.44 -5.01 22.70
C GLY A 29 -5.31 -5.93 21.48
N GLY A 30 -4.58 -5.46 20.47
CA GLY A 30 -4.30 -6.19 19.24
C GLY A 30 -5.15 -5.78 18.04
N CYS A 31 -4.70 -6.19 16.86
CA CYS A 31 -5.35 -5.92 15.58
C CYS A 31 -6.31 -7.06 15.23
N PHE A 32 -7.62 -6.81 15.28
CA PHE A 32 -8.60 -7.74 14.76
C PHE A 32 -8.96 -7.36 13.32
N GLY A 33 -8.97 -8.35 12.42
CA GLY A 33 -9.23 -8.13 11.00
C GLY A 33 -7.96 -8.00 10.17
N LEU A 34 -8.05 -7.26 9.06
CA LEU A 34 -6.95 -7.05 8.12
C LEU A 34 -6.27 -5.72 8.43
N LEU A 35 -4.95 -5.70 8.31
CA LEU A 35 -4.16 -4.47 8.35
C LEU A 35 -4.39 -3.69 7.03
N GLU A 36 -4.79 -2.44 7.15
CA GLU A 36 -5.08 -1.49 6.07
C GLU A 36 -4.07 -0.34 6.09
N LEU A 37 -3.66 0.10 4.90
CA LEU A 37 -2.84 1.30 4.73
C LEU A 37 -3.75 2.53 4.76
N LYS A 38 -3.33 3.56 5.49
CA LYS A 38 -3.99 4.85 5.55
C LYS A 38 -3.02 5.96 5.18
N ILE A 39 -3.46 6.88 4.34
CA ILE A 39 -2.68 8.06 3.95
C ILE A 39 -3.25 9.31 4.59
N ARG A 40 -2.37 10.20 5.04
CA ARG A 40 -2.72 11.57 5.41
C ARG A 40 -2.57 12.44 4.17
N VAL A 41 -3.63 13.13 3.79
CA VAL A 41 -3.63 14.04 2.64
C VAL A 41 -3.86 15.47 3.10
N THR A 42 -3.14 16.41 2.49
CA THR A 42 -3.20 17.85 2.79
C THR A 42 -3.33 18.63 1.48
N LEU A 43 -4.13 19.70 1.49
CA LEU A 43 -4.30 20.55 0.31
C LEU A 43 -2.97 21.24 -0.04
N PHE A 44 -2.66 21.30 -1.33
CA PHE A 44 -1.39 21.80 -1.82
C PHE A 44 -1.59 22.88 -2.90
N ASP A 45 -0.88 23.98 -2.75
CA ASP A 45 -0.77 24.99 -3.81
C ASP A 45 0.35 24.56 -4.77
N TYR A 46 -0.04 24.12 -5.97
CA TYR A 46 0.91 23.65 -6.99
C TYR A 46 1.74 24.77 -7.63
N PHE A 47 1.27 26.03 -7.55
CA PHE A 47 2.00 27.17 -8.12
C PHE A 47 3.04 27.70 -7.15
N GLU A 48 2.67 27.80 -5.87
CA GLU A 48 3.56 28.31 -4.83
C GLU A 48 4.42 27.21 -4.19
N GLY A 49 4.10 25.93 -4.45
CA GLY A 49 4.87 24.79 -3.95
C GLY A 49 4.75 24.59 -2.45
N ARG A 50 3.64 25.04 -1.84
CA ARG A 50 3.45 24.99 -0.38
C ARG A 50 2.18 24.24 0.01
N LEU A 51 2.25 23.60 1.17
CA LEU A 51 1.05 23.12 1.86
C LEU A 51 0.25 24.35 2.30
N ILE A 52 -1.06 24.28 2.12
CA ILE A 52 -1.94 25.34 2.61
C ILE A 52 -2.16 25.04 4.10
N GLU A 53 -1.37 25.65 4.98
CA GLU A 53 -1.26 25.28 6.41
C GLU A 53 -2.57 25.40 7.21
N ASP A 54 -3.52 26.24 6.76
CA ASP A 54 -4.87 26.36 7.35
C ASP A 54 -5.88 25.33 6.79
N SER A 55 -5.44 24.34 6.00
CA SER A 55 -6.32 23.53 5.16
C SER A 55 -6.67 22.14 5.68
N ARG A 56 -7.87 21.72 5.23
CA ARG A 56 -8.45 20.37 5.21
C ARG A 56 -7.37 19.29 5.09
N THR A 57 -6.94 18.76 6.23
CA THR A 57 -6.08 17.59 6.31
C THR A 57 -6.89 16.45 6.85
N GLU A 58 -6.86 15.31 6.17
CA GLU A 58 -7.64 14.16 6.57
C GLU A 58 -6.88 12.87 6.32
N TRP A 59 -7.26 11.85 7.08
CA TRP A 59 -6.75 10.51 6.88
C TRP A 59 -7.72 9.71 6.02
N ARG A 60 -7.24 9.13 4.92
CA ARG A 60 -8.03 8.35 3.97
C ARG A 60 -7.56 6.91 3.88
N ILE A 61 -8.53 6.02 3.70
CA ILE A 61 -8.37 4.62 3.31
C ILE A 61 -9.07 4.38 1.98
N ASN A 62 -8.80 3.24 1.35
CA ASN A 62 -9.65 2.76 0.26
C ASN A 62 -10.97 2.20 0.80
N THR A 63 -12.04 2.37 0.03
CA THR A 63 -13.32 1.70 0.30
C THR A 63 -13.31 0.33 -0.35
N HIS A 64 -13.50 -0.72 0.44
CA HIS A 64 -13.63 -2.08 -0.05
C HIS A 64 -15.09 -2.40 -0.40
N ASP A 65 -15.30 -3.18 -1.47
CA ASP A 65 -16.63 -3.62 -1.87
C ASP A 65 -17.22 -4.57 -0.79
N PRO A 66 -18.34 -4.20 -0.14
CA PRO A 66 -18.95 -5.03 0.90
C PRO A 66 -19.59 -6.30 0.35
N VAL A 67 -19.87 -6.39 -0.96
CA VAL A 67 -20.55 -7.53 -1.59
C VAL A 67 -19.56 -8.63 -1.93
N THR A 68 -18.46 -8.29 -2.60
CA THR A 68 -17.43 -9.27 -3.00
C THR A 68 -16.49 -9.60 -1.84
N GLY A 69 -16.25 -8.64 -0.95
CA GLY A 69 -15.31 -8.81 0.16
C GLY A 69 -13.85 -8.94 -0.30
N PRO A 70 -12.91 -9.04 0.65
CA PRO A 70 -11.50 -9.11 0.33
C PRO A 70 -11.12 -10.49 -0.23
N ILE A 71 -10.30 -10.52 -1.29
CA ILE A 71 -9.83 -11.75 -1.93
C ILE A 71 -8.44 -12.12 -1.41
N GLU A 72 -8.27 -13.36 -0.94
CA GLU A 72 -6.99 -13.81 -0.39
C GLU A 72 -6.03 -14.28 -1.49
N ILE A 73 -4.80 -13.75 -1.48
CA ILE A 73 -3.67 -14.38 -2.18
C ILE A 73 -3.18 -15.53 -1.29
N ARG A 74 -3.47 -16.76 -1.71
CA ARG A 74 -3.06 -17.97 -0.98
C ARG A 74 -1.61 -18.30 -1.26
N LEU A 75 -0.83 -18.49 -0.20
CA LEU A 75 0.58 -18.87 -0.27
C LEU A 75 0.76 -20.38 -0.03
N ASP A 76 -0.01 -21.20 -0.72
CA ASP A 76 -0.08 -22.64 -0.48
C ASP A 76 1.28 -23.33 -0.70
N ASN A 77 1.67 -24.21 0.22
CA ASN A 77 2.93 -24.97 0.20
C ASN A 77 4.17 -24.08 -0.09
N SER A 78 4.22 -22.88 0.50
CA SER A 78 5.25 -21.88 0.22
C SER A 78 6.59 -22.16 0.89
N ASP A 79 7.68 -22.14 0.12
CA ASP A 79 9.05 -22.06 0.62
C ASP A 79 9.48 -20.59 0.85
N LEU A 80 10.71 -20.40 1.32
CA LEU A 80 11.32 -19.11 1.55
C LEU A 80 11.30 -18.23 0.29
N PRO A 81 10.86 -16.96 0.39
CA PRO A 81 10.87 -16.02 -0.73
C PRO A 81 12.23 -15.88 -1.41
N THR A 82 13.32 -15.97 -0.65
CA THR A 82 14.72 -15.84 -1.12
C THR A 82 15.20 -17.00 -1.98
N LYS A 83 14.53 -18.16 -1.93
CA LYS A 83 14.84 -19.33 -2.78
C LYS A 83 14.11 -19.28 -4.13
N SER A 84 13.19 -18.33 -4.30
CA SER A 84 12.34 -18.29 -5.49
C SER A 84 13.15 -18.01 -6.76
N PRO A 85 12.95 -18.75 -7.86
CA PRO A 85 13.62 -18.48 -9.14
C PRO A 85 13.03 -17.28 -9.88
N LYS A 86 11.86 -16.79 -9.44
CA LYS A 86 11.11 -15.70 -10.07
C LYS A 86 10.51 -14.78 -9.03
N ASN A 87 10.35 -13.51 -9.38
CA ASN A 87 9.68 -12.53 -8.54
C ASN A 87 8.72 -11.72 -9.41
N ARG A 88 7.47 -12.17 -9.48
CA ARG A 88 6.41 -11.53 -10.29
C ARG A 88 5.51 -10.74 -9.37
N VAL A 89 5.18 -9.51 -9.77
CA VAL A 89 4.18 -8.71 -9.06
C VAL A 89 2.84 -9.44 -9.14
N ASP A 90 2.28 -9.76 -7.97
CA ASP A 90 0.94 -10.30 -7.82
C ASP A 90 0.12 -9.22 -7.09
N TRP A 91 -0.53 -8.37 -7.90
CA TRP A 91 -1.28 -7.23 -7.41
C TRP A 91 -2.66 -7.18 -8.08
N ALA A 92 -3.69 -7.12 -7.24
CA ALA A 92 -5.03 -6.73 -7.65
C ALA A 92 -5.70 -5.97 -6.51
N TYR A 93 -6.46 -4.94 -6.86
CA TYR A 93 -7.20 -4.12 -5.90
C TYR A 93 -8.17 -5.00 -5.09
N GLY A 94 -8.23 -4.78 -3.77
CA GLY A 94 -9.10 -5.54 -2.88
C GLY A 94 -8.56 -6.92 -2.51
N HIS A 95 -7.35 -7.27 -2.97
CA HIS A 95 -6.67 -8.47 -2.50
C HIS A 95 -5.98 -8.23 -1.15
N TYR A 96 -5.75 -9.31 -0.42
CA TYR A 96 -4.96 -9.30 0.80
C TYR A 96 -4.10 -10.55 0.90
N VAL A 97 -3.03 -10.46 1.68
CA VAL A 97 -2.22 -11.62 2.04
C VAL A 97 -2.24 -11.83 3.55
N LYS A 98 -2.22 -13.09 3.98
CA LYS A 98 -2.03 -13.47 5.38
C LYS A 98 -0.58 -13.85 5.63
N PHE A 99 -0.06 -13.42 6.77
CA PHE A 99 1.17 -14.00 7.28
C PHE A 99 0.88 -15.41 7.76
N GLN A 100 1.66 -16.37 7.29
CA GLN A 100 1.54 -17.77 7.66
C GLN A 100 2.93 -18.41 7.76
N ARG A 101 2.99 -19.59 8.37
CA ARG A 101 4.23 -20.35 8.38
C ARG A 101 4.53 -20.89 6.98
N SER A 102 5.82 -20.97 6.67
CA SER A 102 6.32 -21.71 5.51
C SER A 102 5.91 -23.18 5.58
N ASP A 103 6.02 -23.86 4.44
CA ASP A 103 5.66 -25.26 4.33
C ASP A 103 6.53 -26.17 5.22
N LEU A 104 5.90 -27.17 5.83
CA LEU A 104 6.58 -28.10 6.74
C LEU A 104 7.63 -28.94 6.02
N SER A 105 7.37 -29.35 4.78
CA SER A 105 8.29 -30.20 4.01
C SER A 105 9.47 -29.42 3.41
N LYS A 106 9.29 -28.11 3.16
CA LYS A 106 10.31 -27.27 2.51
C LYS A 106 11.19 -26.48 3.48
N ASP A 107 10.62 -26.07 4.61
CA ASP A 107 11.29 -25.19 5.59
C ASP A 107 10.93 -25.54 7.05
N ALA A 108 10.36 -26.73 7.29
CA ALA A 108 9.95 -27.17 8.62
C ALA A 108 9.03 -26.17 9.37
N ALA A 109 8.30 -25.34 8.61
CA ALA A 109 7.44 -24.27 9.14
C ALA A 109 8.16 -23.27 10.07
N GLN A 110 9.47 -23.07 9.86
CA GLN A 110 10.30 -22.22 10.72
C GLN A 110 10.15 -20.72 10.41
N SER A 111 9.78 -20.37 9.18
CA SER A 111 9.70 -18.98 8.73
C SER A 111 8.27 -18.48 8.62
N MET A 112 8.06 -17.19 8.87
CA MET A 112 6.80 -16.50 8.60
C MET A 112 6.88 -15.82 7.23
N VAL A 113 5.97 -16.16 6.33
CA VAL A 113 5.88 -15.61 4.97
C VAL A 113 4.56 -14.88 4.76
N PRO A 114 4.49 -13.86 3.88
CA PRO A 114 5.58 -13.30 3.06
C PRO A 114 6.60 -12.53 3.90
N PHE A 115 7.79 -12.26 3.33
CA PHE A 115 8.78 -11.36 3.95
C PHE A 115 8.48 -9.91 3.60
N PHE A 116 8.90 -8.97 4.44
CA PHE A 116 8.97 -7.57 4.03
C PHE A 116 10.20 -7.34 3.16
N ASP A 117 10.01 -6.63 2.05
CA ASP A 117 11.11 -6.03 1.32
C ASP A 117 11.61 -4.82 2.10
N VAL A 118 12.83 -4.92 2.63
CA VAL A 118 13.45 -3.90 3.47
C VAL A 118 14.23 -2.85 2.67
N GLN A 119 14.18 -2.93 1.33
CA GLN A 119 14.78 -1.92 0.48
C GLN A 119 14.08 -0.58 0.68
N ASP A 120 14.88 0.48 0.82
CA ASP A 120 14.35 1.84 0.94
C ASP A 120 13.58 2.19 -0.33
N VAL A 121 12.35 2.69 -0.13
CA VAL A 121 11.51 3.19 -1.21
C VAL A 121 11.63 4.71 -1.20
N GLU A 122 12.70 5.16 -1.85
CA GLU A 122 13.03 6.56 -2.00
C GLU A 122 13.12 6.94 -3.49
N GLY A 123 13.14 8.24 -3.75
CA GLY A 123 13.37 8.77 -5.09
C GLY A 123 13.77 10.23 -5.02
N GLU A 124 14.43 10.71 -6.07
CA GLU A 124 14.60 12.14 -6.32
C GLU A 124 13.27 12.70 -6.81
N LEU A 125 12.34 12.91 -5.88
CA LEU A 125 10.98 13.33 -6.20
C LEU A 125 10.97 14.82 -6.55
N GLU A 126 10.96 15.12 -7.85
CA GLU A 126 10.76 16.48 -8.36
C GLU A 126 9.38 17.07 -7.96
N PHE A 127 8.44 16.19 -7.60
CA PHE A 127 7.06 16.55 -7.27
C PHE A 127 6.59 15.88 -5.98
N PRO A 128 5.61 16.48 -5.28
CA PRO A 128 5.01 15.87 -4.09
C PRO A 128 4.46 14.46 -4.32
N LEU A 129 4.37 13.70 -3.24
CA LEU A 129 3.79 12.36 -3.23
C LEU A 129 2.30 12.40 -3.58
N GLY A 130 1.94 11.68 -4.64
CA GLY A 130 0.57 11.56 -5.14
C GLY A 130 -0.05 10.19 -4.84
N ALA A 131 0.74 9.14 -4.66
CA ALA A 131 0.23 7.83 -4.28
C ALA A 131 1.24 7.02 -3.47
N ILE A 132 0.71 6.15 -2.60
CA ILE A 132 1.49 5.16 -1.85
C ILE A 132 0.73 3.83 -1.91
N GLY A 133 1.47 2.74 -2.10
CA GLY A 133 0.89 1.41 -2.18
C GLY A 133 1.75 0.32 -1.59
N ILE A 134 1.10 -0.83 -1.44
CA ILE A 134 1.66 -2.07 -0.94
C ILE A 134 1.30 -3.15 -1.94
N LEU A 135 2.30 -3.88 -2.39
CA LEU A 135 2.12 -4.98 -3.34
C LEU A 135 2.79 -6.24 -2.81
N HIS A 136 2.22 -7.38 -3.18
CA HIS A 136 2.91 -8.66 -3.08
C HIS A 136 3.63 -8.94 -4.38
N ARG A 137 4.82 -9.51 -4.28
CA ARG A 137 5.59 -9.99 -5.42
C ARG A 137 6.18 -11.34 -5.06
N GLY A 138 6.03 -12.33 -5.93
CA GLY A 138 6.45 -13.69 -5.62
C GLY A 138 6.32 -14.65 -6.79
N HIS A 139 6.27 -15.92 -6.44
CA HIS A 139 6.08 -17.00 -7.39
C HIS A 139 5.34 -18.14 -6.68
N GLU A 140 4.53 -18.88 -7.43
CA GLU A 140 3.83 -20.05 -6.92
C GLU A 140 4.81 -21.02 -6.23
N GLY A 141 4.41 -21.51 -5.06
CA GLY A 141 5.24 -22.38 -4.23
C GLY A 141 6.28 -21.65 -3.36
N TYR A 142 6.29 -20.31 -3.37
CA TYR A 142 7.14 -19.47 -2.51
C TYR A 142 6.32 -18.37 -1.83
N GLY A 143 6.76 -17.95 -0.64
CA GLY A 143 6.03 -16.98 0.18
C GLY A 143 5.95 -15.57 -0.42
N GLY A 144 6.93 -15.20 -1.26
CA GLY A 144 7.04 -13.85 -1.84
C GLY A 144 7.37 -12.74 -0.82
N PHE A 145 7.39 -11.52 -1.33
CA PHE A 145 7.73 -10.30 -0.60
C PHE A 145 6.57 -9.31 -0.63
N LEU A 146 6.36 -8.62 0.48
CA LEU A 146 5.58 -7.40 0.57
C LEU A 146 6.50 -6.21 0.32
N ALA A 147 6.22 -5.44 -0.72
CA ALA A 147 6.99 -4.27 -1.07
C ALA A 147 6.13 -3.00 -1.03
N PHE A 148 6.73 -1.91 -0.57
CA PHE A 148 6.15 -0.58 -0.66
C PHE A 148 6.40 0.03 -2.04
N LYS A 149 5.53 0.95 -2.45
CA LYS A 149 5.66 1.72 -3.68
C LYS A 149 5.18 3.14 -3.42
N ILE A 150 5.88 4.12 -3.98
CA ILE A 150 5.48 5.52 -3.99
C ILE A 150 5.39 6.03 -5.43
N ASN A 151 4.46 6.94 -5.69
CA ASN A 151 4.38 7.71 -6.93
C ASN A 151 4.21 9.20 -6.62
N THR A 152 4.74 10.05 -7.48
CA THR A 152 4.47 11.49 -7.44
C THR A 152 3.13 11.83 -8.11
N ILE A 153 2.64 13.04 -7.85
CA ILE A 153 1.51 13.63 -8.57
C ILE A 153 1.75 13.70 -10.09
N HIS A 154 0.67 13.64 -10.88
CA HIS A 154 0.71 13.94 -12.31
C HIS A 154 0.43 15.43 -12.58
N VAL A 155 1.49 16.24 -12.58
CA VAL A 155 1.46 17.70 -12.67
C VAL A 155 0.77 18.25 -13.92
N GLY A 156 0.85 17.53 -15.06
CA GLY A 156 0.25 17.94 -16.33
C GLY A 156 -1.27 18.16 -16.27
N GLN A 157 -1.94 17.60 -15.27
CA GLN A 157 -3.38 17.82 -15.05
C GLN A 157 -3.69 19.20 -14.46
N TYR A 158 -2.75 19.79 -13.72
CA TYR A 158 -2.92 21.10 -13.08
C TYR A 158 -2.49 22.26 -13.98
N PHE A 159 -1.60 22.02 -14.94
CA PHE A 159 -1.25 23.03 -15.94
C PHE A 159 -2.40 23.32 -16.91
N LYS A 160 -3.22 22.31 -17.27
CA LYS A 160 -4.37 22.50 -18.17
C LYS A 160 -5.48 23.39 -17.58
N MET A 161 -5.78 23.26 -16.29
CA MET A 161 -6.85 24.03 -15.64
C MET A 161 -6.66 25.54 -15.76
N LYS A 162 -5.40 26.03 -15.75
CA LYS A 162 -5.12 27.47 -15.88
C LYS A 162 -5.37 28.02 -17.29
N PHE A 163 -5.10 27.23 -18.33
CA PHE A 163 -5.30 27.67 -19.71
C PHE A 163 -6.77 27.65 -20.16
N ASP A 164 -7.63 26.93 -19.44
CA ASP A 164 -9.08 26.90 -19.71
C ASP A 164 -9.85 27.97 -18.90
N GLU A 165 -9.20 28.67 -17.96
CA GLU A 165 -9.75 29.78 -17.16
C GLU A 165 -9.38 31.19 -17.69
N ASP A 166 -8.49 31.27 -18.70
CA ASP A 166 -8.09 32.49 -19.43
C ASP A 166 -8.79 32.60 -20.81
#